data_AF-A0A817HEZ9-F1
#
_entry.id   AF-A0A817HEZ9-F1
#
_cell.length_a   1.000
_cell.length_b   1.000
_cell.length_c   1.000
_cell.angle_alpha   90.00
_cell.angle_beta   90.00
_cell.angle_gamma   90.00
#
_symmetry.space_group_name_H-M   'P 1'
#
loop_
_entity.id
_entity.type
_entity.pdbx_description
1 polymer ?
#
loop_
_entity_poly.entity_id
_entity_poly.type
_entity_poly.pdbx_seq_one_letter_code
_entity_poly.pdbx_strand_id
1 'polypeptide(L)'
;MPENALLVTIESNSASAAIARRIHEHAGVDHQIHIVVDSTNLAIPQLRRLFNVDSFDLIFIDHNKNVYLRDLKLLEQEGLVKRGTVIVADNVVIPGAPDYLKYIRNSPDYSTQLHKSKLEYSNYIPDGVEVSMRL
;
A
#
# COMPACT_ATOMS: atom_id res chain seq x y z
N MET A 1 -11.35 10.08 6.42
CA MET A 1 -10.05 10.45 7.04
C MET A 1 -10.23 11.82 7.68
N PRO A 2 -9.34 12.27 8.58
CA PRO A 2 -9.34 13.66 9.03
C PRO A 2 -9.34 14.63 7.84
N GLU A 3 -9.92 15.82 7.99
CA GLU A 3 -10.11 16.80 6.90
C GLU A 3 -8.78 17.24 6.26
N ASN A 4 -7.67 17.17 7.01
CA ASN A 4 -6.32 17.49 6.57
C ASN A 4 -5.47 16.27 6.20
N ALA A 5 -6.08 15.08 6.04
CA ALA A 5 -5.37 13.89 5.65
C ALA A 5 -5.03 13.90 4.15
N LEU A 6 -3.86 13.35 3.83
CA LEU A 6 -3.40 13.13 2.47
C LEU A 6 -3.46 11.63 2.16
N LEU A 7 -4.12 11.27 1.07
CA LEU A 7 -4.03 9.93 0.50
C LEU A 7 -3.34 10.03 -0.86
N VAL A 8 -2.26 9.27 -1.03
CA VAL A 8 -1.57 9.10 -2.30
C VAL A 8 -1.78 7.69 -2.80
N THR A 9 -2.24 7.55 -4.04
CA THR A 9 -2.36 6.25 -4.71
C THR A 9 -1.55 6.24 -6.01
N ILE A 10 -0.96 5.09 -6.34
CA ILE A 10 -0.15 4.88 -7.54
C ILE A 10 -0.91 3.93 -8.45
N GLU A 11 -1.17 4.35 -9.69
CA GLU A 11 -1.86 3.55 -10.69
C GLU A 11 -1.14 3.68 -12.03
N SER A 12 -0.55 2.59 -12.53
CA SER A 12 0.24 2.61 -13.76
C SER A 12 -0.63 2.63 -15.02
N ASN A 13 -1.88 2.17 -14.95
CA ASN A 13 -2.83 2.20 -16.04
C ASN A 13 -3.58 3.54 -16.06
N SER A 14 -3.31 4.37 -17.07
CA SER A 14 -3.92 5.69 -17.20
C SER A 14 -5.45 5.67 -17.33
N ALA A 15 -6.04 4.61 -17.89
CA ALA A 15 -7.48 4.45 -17.97
C ALA A 15 -8.10 4.13 -16.60
N SER A 16 -7.50 3.21 -15.85
CA SER A 16 -7.88 2.93 -14.45
C SER A 16 -7.76 4.19 -13.59
N ALA A 17 -6.67 4.95 -13.74
CA ALA A 17 -6.47 6.21 -13.02
C ALA A 17 -7.58 7.23 -13.37
N ALA A 18 -7.99 7.34 -14.64
CA ALA A 18 -9.07 8.22 -15.05
C ALA A 18 -10.43 7.80 -14.46
N ILE A 19 -10.70 6.50 -14.37
CA ILE A 19 -11.89 5.96 -13.70
C ILE A 19 -11.86 6.29 -12.20
N ALA A 20 -10.73 6.04 -11.53
CA ALA A 20 -10.56 6.34 -10.11
C ALA A 20 -10.80 7.83 -9.80
N ARG A 21 -10.27 8.75 -10.62
CA ARG A 21 -10.55 10.20 -10.46
C ARG A 21 -12.04 10.51 -10.45
N ARG A 22 -12.80 9.96 -11.40
CA ARG A 22 -14.26 10.16 -11.47
C ARG A 22 -14.98 9.58 -10.26
N ILE A 23 -14.52 8.45 -9.73
CA ILE A 23 -15.08 7.86 -8.49
C ILE A 23 -14.79 8.78 -7.30
N HIS A 24 -13.58 9.32 -7.18
CA HIS A 24 -13.22 10.25 -6.10
C HIS A 24 -14.03 11.56 -6.16
N GLU A 25 -14.17 12.14 -7.36
CA GLU A 25 -14.99 13.34 -7.61
C GLU A 25 -16.46 13.08 -7.24
N HIS A 26 -17.00 11.95 -7.68
CA HIS A 26 -18.38 11.57 -7.36
C HIS A 26 -18.60 11.39 -5.85
N ALA A 27 -17.62 10.83 -5.15
CA ALA A 27 -17.65 10.66 -3.70
C ALA A 27 -17.33 11.95 -2.91
N GLY A 28 -16.92 13.04 -3.58
CA GLY A 28 -16.56 14.32 -2.96
C GLY A 28 -15.27 14.29 -2.14
N VAL A 29 -14.34 13.38 -2.44
CA VAL A 29 -13.08 13.17 -1.70
C VAL A 29 -11.83 13.45 -2.53
N ASP A 30 -12.00 13.92 -3.76
CA ASP A 30 -10.94 14.24 -4.72
C ASP A 30 -9.91 15.24 -4.17
N HIS A 31 -10.33 16.17 -3.31
CA HIS A 31 -9.45 17.14 -2.66
C HIS A 31 -8.43 16.53 -1.69
N GLN A 32 -8.64 15.29 -1.20
CA GLN A 32 -7.72 14.58 -0.29
C GLN A 32 -6.91 13.48 -0.99
N ILE A 33 -7.32 13.06 -2.20
CA ILE A 33 -6.76 11.89 -2.89
C ILE A 33 -5.97 12.30 -4.13
N HIS A 34 -4.67 12.02 -4.12
CA HIS A 34 -3.77 12.29 -5.24
C HIS A 34 -3.35 11.01 -5.94
N ILE A 35 -3.56 10.96 -7.25
CA ILE A 35 -3.19 9.81 -8.09
C ILE A 35 -1.88 10.11 -8.83
N VAL A 36 -0.86 9.30 -8.57
CA VAL A 36 0.39 9.26 -9.36
C VAL A 36 0.23 8.21 -10.45
N VAL A 37 0.23 8.65 -11.71
CA VAL A 37 0.10 7.73 -12.86
C VAL A 37 1.47 7.27 -13.32
N ASP A 38 1.99 6.23 -12.69
CA ASP A 38 3.30 5.64 -13.00
C ASP A 38 3.41 4.22 -12.42
N SER A 39 4.48 3.51 -12.73
CA SER A 39 4.83 2.27 -12.03
C SER A 39 5.43 2.58 -10.65
N THR A 40 5.21 1.68 -9.69
CA THR A 40 5.65 1.89 -8.30
C THR A 40 7.16 2.12 -8.15
N ASN A 41 7.99 1.44 -8.96
CA ASN A 41 9.45 1.63 -8.96
C ASN A 41 9.90 3.02 -9.45
N LEU A 42 9.06 3.74 -10.20
CA LEU A 42 9.34 5.10 -10.65
C LEU A 42 8.67 6.14 -9.77
N ALA A 43 7.47 5.85 -9.25
CA ALA A 43 6.71 6.72 -8.37
C ALA A 43 7.30 6.83 -6.96
N ILE A 44 7.63 5.71 -6.30
CA ILE A 44 8.06 5.68 -4.90
C ILE A 44 9.21 6.66 -4.61
N PRO A 45 10.31 6.69 -5.40
CA PRO A 45 11.42 7.63 -5.17
C PRO A 45 11.05 9.11 -5.27
N GLN A 46 9.91 9.43 -5.89
CA GLN A 46 9.48 10.81 -6.08
C GLN A 46 8.48 11.28 -5.01
N LEU A 47 7.81 10.36 -4.30
CA LEU A 47 6.69 10.67 -3.41
C LEU A 47 7.06 11.72 -2.35
N ARG A 48 8.24 11.57 -1.73
CA ARG A 48 8.73 12.48 -0.70
C ARG A 48 8.73 13.93 -1.18
N ARG A 49 9.30 14.16 -2.37
CA ARG A 49 9.42 15.48 -3.00
C ARG A 49 8.08 15.97 -3.54
N LEU A 50 7.30 15.10 -4.19
CA LEU A 50 6.04 15.48 -4.83
C LEU A 50 4.99 15.93 -3.82
N PHE A 51 4.95 15.31 -2.65
CA PHE A 51 3.94 15.57 -1.64
C PHE A 51 4.46 16.27 -0.38
N ASN A 52 5.76 16.59 -0.35
CA ASN A 52 6.43 17.19 0.80
C ASN A 52 6.15 16.41 2.11
N VAL A 53 6.18 15.08 2.02
CA VAL A 53 5.96 14.17 3.15
C VAL A 53 7.28 13.63 3.66
N ASP A 54 7.34 13.36 4.95
CA ASP A 54 8.53 12.76 5.57
C ASP A 54 8.47 11.24 5.66
N SER A 55 7.26 10.69 5.80
CA SER A 55 6.92 9.27 5.84
C SER A 55 5.41 9.13 5.70
N PHE A 56 4.92 7.89 5.54
CA PHE A 56 3.50 7.59 5.59
C PHE A 56 3.12 6.95 6.93
N ASP A 57 1.98 7.36 7.48
CA ASP A 57 1.41 6.74 8.69
C ASP A 57 0.87 5.33 8.37
N LEU A 58 0.26 5.18 7.19
CA LEU A 58 -0.30 3.94 6.69
C LEU A 58 0.07 3.72 5.22
N ILE A 59 0.46 2.49 4.88
CA ILE A 59 0.73 2.05 3.51
C ILE A 59 -0.13 0.82 3.23
N PHE A 60 -0.99 0.93 2.21
CA PHE A 60 -1.79 -0.19 1.73
C PHE A 60 -1.17 -0.78 0.45
N ILE A 61 -0.92 -2.08 0.43
CA ILE A 61 -0.29 -2.78 -0.69
C ILE A 61 -1.31 -3.77 -1.28
N ASP A 62 -1.84 -3.43 -2.47
CA ASP A 62 -2.79 -4.29 -3.19
C ASP A 62 -2.53 -4.38 -4.72
N HIS A 63 -1.29 -4.14 -5.15
CA HIS A 63 -0.95 -4.24 -6.58
C HIS A 63 -0.42 -5.65 -6.92
N ASN A 64 0.40 -5.79 -7.97
CA ASN A 64 1.04 -7.04 -8.35
C ASN A 64 1.88 -7.66 -7.21
N LYS A 65 1.47 -8.85 -6.74
CA LYS A 65 2.06 -9.52 -5.57
C LYS A 65 3.56 -9.83 -5.72
N ASN A 66 4.05 -10.01 -6.95
CA ASN A 66 5.45 -10.32 -7.24
C ASN A 66 6.42 -9.19 -6.85
N VAL A 67 5.93 -7.96 -6.68
CA VAL A 67 6.77 -6.79 -6.40
C VAL A 67 6.56 -6.22 -5.01
N TYR A 68 5.75 -6.85 -4.15
CA TYR A 68 5.49 -6.38 -2.77
C TYR A 68 6.77 -6.22 -1.97
N LEU A 69 7.66 -7.22 -2.01
CA LEU A 69 8.92 -7.16 -1.28
C LEU A 69 9.83 -6.05 -1.84
N ARG A 70 9.90 -5.91 -3.17
CA ARG A 70 10.70 -4.88 -3.82
C ARG A 70 10.22 -3.49 -3.40
N ASP A 71 8.91 -3.27 -3.44
CA ASP A 71 8.32 -1.95 -3.19
C ASP A 71 8.35 -1.60 -1.71
N LEU A 72 8.16 -2.57 -0.80
CA LEU A 72 8.40 -2.37 0.62
C LEU A 72 9.85 -1.92 0.87
N LYS A 73 10.83 -2.63 0.31
CA LYS A 73 12.24 -2.26 0.47
C LYS A 73 12.56 -0.89 -0.12
N LEU A 74 11.92 -0.52 -1.23
CA LEU A 74 12.09 0.80 -1.82
C LEU A 74 11.50 1.89 -0.93
N LEU A 75 10.31 1.68 -0.36
CA LEU A 75 9.70 2.58 0.62
C LEU A 75 10.59 2.75 1.87
N GLU A 76 11.20 1.68 2.36
CA GLU A 76 12.18 1.73 3.45
C GLU A 76 13.43 2.53 3.07
N GLN A 77 14.00 2.29 1.88
CA GLN A 77 15.20 2.97 1.38
C GLN A 77 14.99 4.48 1.19
N GLU A 78 13.81 4.88 0.72
CA GLU A 78 13.43 6.28 0.54
C GLU A 78 13.04 6.97 1.87
N GLY A 79 13.09 6.23 2.99
CA GLY A 79 12.74 6.74 4.33
C GLY A 79 11.25 7.01 4.52
N LEU A 80 10.40 6.44 3.65
CA LEU A 80 8.95 6.61 3.66
C LEU A 80 8.25 5.71 4.69
N VAL A 81 8.96 4.72 5.23
CA VAL A 81 8.57 3.90 6.37
C VAL A 81 9.37 4.31 7.60
N LYS A 82 8.69 4.74 8.66
CA LYS A 82 9.32 5.10 9.94
C LYS A 82 8.64 4.35 11.09
N ARG A 83 9.24 4.40 12.28
CA ARG A 83 8.62 3.87 13.49
C ARG A 83 7.18 4.37 13.63
N GLY A 84 6.25 3.44 13.81
CA GLY A 84 4.80 3.71 13.86
C GLY A 84 4.07 3.58 12.52
N THR A 85 4.78 3.56 11.37
CA THR A 85 4.15 3.28 10.07
C THR A 85 3.50 1.90 10.10
N VAL A 86 2.23 1.84 9.69
CA VAL A 86 1.47 0.60 9.55
C VAL A 86 1.39 0.21 8.08
N ILE A 87 1.87 -0.99 7.76
CA ILE A 87 1.76 -1.57 6.43
C ILE A 87 0.64 -2.60 6.47
N VAL A 88 -0.31 -2.49 5.54
CA VAL A 88 -1.40 -3.45 5.36
C VAL A 88 -1.26 -4.02 3.95
N ALA A 89 -0.90 -5.29 3.84
CA ALA A 89 -0.76 -5.98 2.56
C ALA A 89 -1.92 -6.94 2.33
N ASP A 90 -2.59 -6.83 1.18
CA ASP A 90 -3.76 -7.64 0.83
C ASP A 90 -3.40 -8.86 -0.02
N ASN A 91 -4.26 -9.86 0.06
CA ASN A 91 -4.14 -11.15 -0.62
C ASN A 91 -2.81 -11.88 -0.38
N VAL A 92 -2.30 -11.80 0.85
CA VAL A 92 -1.01 -12.41 1.20
C VAL A 92 -1.08 -13.93 1.28
N VAL A 93 -2.28 -14.50 1.31
CA VAL A 93 -2.53 -15.94 1.29
C VAL A 93 -2.89 -16.41 -0.12
N ILE A 94 -3.86 -15.77 -0.79
CA ILE A 94 -4.25 -16.10 -2.18
C ILE A 94 -4.45 -14.82 -3.00
N PRO A 95 -3.69 -14.59 -4.09
CA PRO A 95 -2.77 -15.53 -4.73
C PRO A 95 -1.43 -15.70 -4.01
N GLY A 96 -1.15 -14.87 -2.99
CA GLY A 96 -0.02 -15.02 -2.10
C GLY A 96 1.17 -14.13 -2.41
N ALA A 97 1.88 -13.71 -1.36
CA ALA A 97 3.10 -12.90 -1.44
C ALA A 97 4.22 -13.51 -0.54
N PRO A 98 4.75 -14.71 -0.87
CA PRO A 98 5.59 -15.49 0.04
C PRO A 98 6.91 -14.80 0.39
N ASP A 99 7.56 -14.13 -0.57
CA ASP A 99 8.82 -13.42 -0.32
C ASP A 99 8.62 -12.21 0.60
N TYR A 100 7.52 -11.48 0.41
CA TYR A 100 7.11 -10.40 1.30
C TYR A 100 6.85 -10.91 2.72
N LEU A 101 6.04 -11.98 2.87
CA LEU A 101 5.74 -12.57 4.17
C LEU A 101 6.99 -13.10 4.87
N LYS A 102 7.89 -13.76 4.12
CA LYS A 102 9.16 -14.26 4.65
C LYS A 102 10.02 -13.09 5.16
N TYR A 103 10.10 -12.00 4.42
CA TYR A 103 10.87 -10.84 4.85
C TYR A 103 10.28 -10.19 6.11
N ILE A 104 8.98 -9.84 6.06
CA ILE A 104 8.38 -9.00 7.10
C ILE A 104 8.22 -9.74 8.44
N ARG A 105 7.90 -11.04 8.41
CA ARG A 105 7.75 -11.86 9.63
C ARG A 105 9.08 -12.24 10.30
N ASN A 106 10.19 -12.17 9.57
CA ASN A 106 11.53 -12.46 10.12
C ASN A 106 12.33 -11.19 10.41
N SER A 107 11.77 -10.00 10.15
CA SER A 107 12.44 -8.74 10.45
C SER A 107 12.18 -8.35 11.91
N PRO A 108 13.22 -8.03 12.70
CA PRO A 108 13.06 -7.53 14.06
C PRO A 108 12.48 -6.10 14.10
N ASP A 109 12.43 -5.43 12.96
CA ASP A 109 11.96 -4.06 12.84
C ASP A 109 10.44 -3.95 12.73
N TYR A 110 9.71 -5.07 12.66
CA TYR A 110 8.26 -5.10 12.49
C TYR A 110 7.58 -5.96 13.55
N SER A 111 6.43 -5.49 14.04
CA SER A 111 5.44 -6.32 14.71
C SER A 111 4.33 -6.65 13.72
N THR A 112 4.15 -7.95 13.45
CA THR A 112 3.29 -8.43 12.36
C THR A 112 2.15 -9.31 12.85
N GLN A 113 0.97 -9.15 12.29
CA GLN A 113 -0.19 -9.99 12.54
C GLN A 113 -0.94 -10.30 11.23
N LEU A 114 -1.24 -11.59 11.00
CA LEU A 114 -2.14 -12.01 9.93
C LEU A 114 -3.59 -11.90 10.41
N HIS A 115 -4.40 -11.13 9.68
CA HIS A 115 -5.84 -11.09 9.86
C HIS A 115 -6.49 -11.94 8.77
N LYS A 116 -6.90 -13.16 9.16
CA LYS A 116 -7.54 -14.12 8.26
C LYS A 116 -8.90 -13.60 7.82
N SER A 117 -9.19 -13.74 6.54
CA SER A 117 -10.46 -13.38 5.90
C SER A 117 -10.75 -14.36 4.76
N LYS A 118 -11.55 -13.93 3.79
CA LYS A 118 -11.88 -14.65 2.56
C LYS A 118 -11.57 -13.75 1.37
N LEU A 119 -11.25 -14.37 0.23
CA LEU A 119 -11.03 -13.67 -1.03
C LEU A 119 -12.27 -12.84 -1.41
N GLU A 120 -12.07 -11.67 -2.03
CA GLU A 120 -13.17 -10.84 -2.47
C GLU A 120 -14.18 -11.63 -3.33
N TYR A 121 -15.46 -11.40 -3.05
CA TYR A 121 -16.59 -12.06 -3.73
C TYR A 121 -16.65 -13.60 -3.56
N SER A 122 -15.90 -14.18 -2.61
CA SER A 122 -15.95 -15.61 -2.28
C SER A 122 -16.25 -15.88 -0.80
N ASN A 123 -17.16 -16.82 -0.54
CA ASN A 123 -17.50 -17.25 0.83
C ASN A 123 -16.67 -18.44 1.33
N TYR A 124 -15.81 -19.01 0.49
CA TYR A 124 -15.16 -20.30 0.78
C TYR A 124 -13.66 -20.31 0.52
N ILE A 125 -13.14 -19.36 -0.26
CA ILE A 125 -11.71 -19.27 -0.55
C ILE A 125 -11.04 -18.48 0.58
N PRO A 126 -10.17 -19.10 1.39
CA PRO A 126 -9.49 -18.42 2.49
C PRO A 126 -8.48 -17.41 1.94
N ASP A 127 -8.42 -16.27 2.58
CA ASP A 127 -7.39 -15.27 2.31
C ASP A 127 -7.01 -14.52 3.60
N GLY A 128 -6.28 -13.40 3.49
CA GLY A 128 -6.08 -12.50 4.62
C GLY A 128 -5.20 -11.31 4.28
N VAL A 129 -5.17 -10.37 5.23
CA VAL A 129 -4.28 -9.21 5.19
C VAL A 129 -3.17 -9.38 6.24
N GLU A 130 -1.93 -9.11 5.85
CA GLU A 130 -0.83 -8.99 6.81
C GLU A 130 -0.75 -7.54 7.27
N VAL A 131 -0.93 -7.31 8.56
CA VAL A 131 -0.77 -5.99 9.19
C VAL A 131 0.55 -5.97 9.93
N SER A 132 1.42 -5.02 9.57
CA SER A 132 2.78 -4.93 10.08
C SER A 132 3.10 -3.51 10.49
N MET A 133 3.42 -3.30 11.77
CA MET A 133 3.81 -2.00 12.31
C MET A 133 5.33 -1.92 12.45
N ARG A 134 5.94 -0.86 11.90
CA ARG A 134 7.36 -0.59 12.08
C ARG A 134 7.63 -0.18 13.54
N LEU A 135 8.57 -0.86 14.19
CA LEU A 135 8.94 -0.69 15.62
C LEU A 135 9.89 0.47 15.89
#